data_AF-A0A7C3DWQ4-F1
#
_entry.id   AF-A0A7C3DWQ4-F1
#
_cell.length_a   1.000
_cell.length_b   1.000
_cell.length_c   1.000
_cell.angle_alpha   90.00
_cell.angle_beta   90.00
_cell.angle_gamma   90.00
#
_symmetry.space_group_name_H-M   'P 1'
#
loop_
_entity.id
_entity.type
_entity.pdbx_description
1 polymer ?
#
loop_
_entity_poly.entity_id
_entity_poly.type
_entity_poly.pdbx_seq_one_letter_code
_entity_poly.pdbx_strand_id
1 'polypeptide(L)' 'MESDQWKNGLFTYCLLSGIKDMSSDVNKDGMILLSEIQDYVYSKVSELSGGKQRPTTRRENLEFDFRVW' A
#
# COMPACT_ATOMS: atom_id res chain seq x y z
N MET A 1 9.36 9.05 -7.36
CA MET A 1 10.36 9.99 -6.79
C MET A 1 10.91 9.36 -5.52
N GLU A 2 12.23 9.19 -5.43
CA GLU A 2 12.90 9.07 -4.13
C GLU A 2 13.08 10.49 -3.58
N SER A 3 12.83 10.68 -2.29
CA SER A 3 13.00 11.95 -1.61
C SER A 3 13.51 11.68 -0.20
N ASP A 4 14.37 12.57 0.32
CA ASP A 4 14.84 12.56 1.71
C ASP A 4 13.72 12.42 2.74
N GLN A 5 12.50 12.88 2.41
CA GLN A 5 11.32 12.74 3.26
C GLN A 5 10.92 11.29 3.51
N TRP A 6 11.08 10.41 2.52
CA TRP A 6 10.59 9.02 2.56
C TRP A 6 11.71 8.00 2.79
N LYS A 7 12.98 8.43 2.75
CA LYS A 7 14.22 7.62 2.88
C LYS A 7 14.31 6.37 1.96
N ASN A 8 13.33 6.18 1.08
CA ASN A 8 13.12 5.08 0.12
C ASN A 8 12.24 5.61 -1.02
N GLY A 9 11.96 4.76 -2.02
CA GLY A 9 10.88 5.03 -2.98
C GLY A 9 9.52 5.18 -2.29
N LEU A 10 8.70 6.14 -2.75
CA LEU A 10 7.38 6.45 -2.19
C LEU A 10 6.46 5.22 -2.02
N PHE A 11 6.56 4.26 -2.97
CA PHE A 11 5.85 2.98 -2.89
C PHE A 11 6.27 2.17 -1.67
N THR A 12 7.58 1.93 -1.49
CA THR A 12 8.14 1.16 -0.37
C THR A 12 7.78 1.80 0.96
N TYR A 13 7.82 3.13 1.03
CA TYR A 13 7.39 3.87 2.20
C TYR A 13 5.91 3.59 2.55
N CYS A 14 5.00 3.72 1.57
CA CYS A 14 3.58 3.47 1.80
C CYS A 14 3.32 2.00 2.19
N LEU A 15 4.00 1.04 1.55
CA LEU A 15 3.88 -0.38 1.89
C LEU A 15 4.28 -0.67 3.33
N LEU A 16 5.44 -0.15 3.76
CA LEU A 16 5.92 -0.36 5.12
C LEU A 16 5.02 0.29 6.18
N SER A 17 4.50 1.49 5.92
CA SER A 17 3.55 2.15 6.81
C SER A 17 2.21 1.41 6.89
N GLY A 18 1.71 0.85 5.78
CA GLY A 18 0.48 0.04 5.79
C GLY A 18 0.57 -1.14 6.75
N ILE A 19 1.70 -1.87 6.74
CA ILE A 19 1.93 -3.03 7.61
C ILE A 19 2.23 -2.60 9.05
N LYS A 20 3.21 -1.71 9.26
CA LYS A 20 3.72 -1.40 10.60
C LYS A 20 2.70 -0.67 11.47
N ASP A 21 1.97 0.27 10.86
CA ASP A 21 1.01 1.10 11.57
C ASP A 21 -0.41 0.50 11.51
N MET A 22 -0.57 -0.70 10.94
CA MET A 22 -1.87 -1.31 10.60
C MET A 22 -2.82 -0.36 9.86
N SER A 23 -2.26 0.60 9.13
CA SER A 23 -3.04 1.64 8.44
C SER A 23 -3.74 1.11 7.19
N SER A 24 -3.37 -0.10 6.74
CA SER A 24 -4.07 -0.83 5.68
C SER A 24 -5.14 -1.79 6.20
N ASP A 25 -5.41 -1.89 7.50
CA ASP A 25 -6.57 -2.65 8.02
C ASP A 25 -7.83 -1.78 7.86
N VAL A 26 -8.50 -1.92 6.72
CA VAL A 26 -9.63 -1.04 6.33
C VAL A 26 -10.89 -1.48 7.05
N ASN A 27 -11.07 -2.79 7.23
CA ASN A 27 -12.25 -3.37 7.86
C ASN A 27 -12.15 -3.42 9.41
N LYS A 28 -10.97 -3.14 9.97
CA LYS A 28 -10.63 -3.13 11.41
C LYS A 28 -10.79 -4.50 12.07
N ASP A 29 -10.55 -5.57 11.35
CA ASP A 29 -10.60 -6.95 11.86
C ASP A 29 -9.29 -7.39 12.54
N GLY A 30 -8.28 -6.50 12.55
CA GLY A 30 -6.97 -6.75 13.16
C GLY A 30 -6.06 -7.61 12.29
N MET A 31 -6.41 -7.84 11.03
CA MET A 31 -5.60 -8.52 10.02
C MET A 31 -5.38 -7.58 8.84
N ILE A 32 -4.32 -7.84 8.08
CA ILE A 32 -4.07 -7.12 6.84
C ILE A 32 -4.10 -8.12 5.70
N LEU A 33 -5.09 -7.98 4.82
CA LEU A 33 -5.20 -8.74 3.60
C LEU A 33 -4.39 -8.11 2.46
N LEU A 34 -4.02 -8.94 1.49
CA LEU A 34 -3.30 -8.48 0.30
C LEU A 34 -4.14 -7.47 -0.51
N SER A 35 -5.45 -7.64 -0.54
CA SER A 35 -6.38 -6.70 -1.16
C SER A 35 -6.35 -5.33 -0.49
N GLU A 36 -6.38 -5.29 0.84
CA GLU A 36 -6.42 -4.04 1.61
C GLU A 36 -5.11 -3.27 1.54
N ILE A 37 -3.97 -3.97 1.60
CA ILE A 37 -2.68 -3.30 1.47
C ILE A 37 -2.45 -2.75 0.07
N GLN A 38 -2.97 -3.42 -0.97
CA GLN A 38 -2.92 -2.89 -2.33
C GLN A 38 -3.74 -1.61 -2.47
N ASP A 39 -4.96 -1.58 -1.91
CA ASP A 39 -5.83 -0.41 -1.96
C ASP A 39 -5.20 0.77 -1.20
N TYR A 40 -4.70 0.51 0.02
CA TYR A 40 -4.00 1.50 0.83
C TYR A 40 -2.79 2.09 0.11
N VAL A 41 -1.90 1.26 -0.43
CA VAL A 41 -0.70 1.73 -1.14
C VAL A 41 -1.09 2.51 -2.40
N TYR A 42 -2.10 2.07 -3.14
CA TYR A 42 -2.58 2.78 -4.32
C TYR A 42 -3.08 4.18 -3.98
N SER A 43 -3.97 4.27 -3.00
CA SER A 43 -4.53 5.53 -2.53
C SER A 43 -3.44 6.47 -2.00
N LYS A 44 -2.54 5.95 -1.15
CA LYS A 44 -1.53 6.77 -0.49
C LYS A 44 -0.45 7.28 -1.42
N VAL A 45 0.02 6.45 -2.36
CA VAL A 45 0.97 6.90 -3.38
C VAL A 45 0.33 7.94 -4.31
N SER A 46 -0.93 7.76 -4.69
CA SER A 46 -1.66 8.75 -5.51
C SER A 46 -1.81 10.08 -4.76
N GLU A 47 -2.21 10.05 -3.50
CA GLU A 47 -2.34 11.23 -2.63
C GLU A 47 -1.01 11.96 -2.46
N LEU A 48 0.03 11.26 -2.00
CA LEU A 48 1.34 11.86 -1.67
C LEU A 48 2.11 12.33 -2.91
N SER A 49 1.83 11.75 -4.08
CA SER A 49 2.42 12.23 -5.34
C SER A 49 1.62 13.38 -5.97
N GLY A 50 0.49 13.80 -5.38
CA GLY A 50 -0.42 14.76 -5.98
C GLY A 50 -0.99 14.27 -7.32
N GLY A 51 -1.22 12.97 -7.45
CA GLY A 51 -1.71 12.31 -8.66
C GLY A 51 -0.65 12.07 -9.75
N LYS A 52 0.62 12.43 -9.53
CA LYS A 52 1.71 12.26 -10.51
C LYS A 52 2.19 10.82 -10.64
N GLN A 53 2.00 9.99 -9.61
CA GLN A 53 2.32 8.57 -9.64
C GLN A 53 1.05 7.75 -9.47
N ARG A 54 0.79 6.86 -10.44
CA ARG A 54 -0.29 5.88 -10.37
C ARG A 54 0.35 4.49 -10.31
N PRO A 55 0.46 3.87 -9.13
CA PRO A 55 1.01 2.52 -9.05
C PRO A 55 0.10 1.56 -9.82
N THR A 56 0.69 0.69 -10.63
CA THR A 56 -0.03 -0.33 -11.38
C THR A 56 0.18 -1.67 -10.69
N THR A 57 -0.90 -2.40 -10.43
CA THR A 57 -0.83 -3.80 -10.00
C THR A 57 -0.98 -4.70 -11.23
N ARG A 58 -0.06 -5.66 -11.42
CA ARG A 58 -0.24 -6.74 -12.41
C ARG A 58 -1.06 -7.82 -11.71
N ARG A 59 -2.38 -7.80 -11.91
CA ARG A 59 -3.27 -8.82 -11.38
C ARG A 59 -3.04 -10.13 -12.12
N GLU A 60 -2.23 -11.02 -11.56
CA GLU A 60 -2.29 -12.45 -11.87
C GLU A 60 -3.03 -13.14 -10.72
N ASN A 61 -4.27 -13.56 -11.00
CA ASN A 61 -5.24 -14.21 -10.09
C ASN A 61 -5.51 -13.54 -8.73
N LEU A 62 -6.63 -12.80 -8.69
CA LEU A 62 -7.31 -12.30 -7.48
C LEU A 62 -7.87 -13.40 -6.56
N GLU A 63 -7.75 -14.68 -6.93
CA GLU A 63 -8.27 -15.82 -6.16
C GLU A 63 -7.46 -16.12 -4.88
N PHE A 64 -6.33 -15.44 -4.68
CA PHE A 64 -5.49 -15.57 -3.49
C PHE A 64 -5.42 -14.25 -2.73
N ASP A 65 -6.49 -13.90 -2.01
CA ASP A 65 -6.41 -12.90 -0.94
C ASP A 65 -5.95 -13.56 0.34
N PHE A 66 -4.65 -13.45 0.63
CA PHE A 66 -4.03 -14.08 1.79
C PHE A 66 -3.60 -13.02 2.81
N ARG A 67 -3.58 -13.44 4.07
CA ARG A 67 -3.12 -12.63 5.18
C ARG A 67 -1.62 -12.35 5.07
N VAL A 68 -1.26 -11.08 5.13
CA VAL A 68 0.14 -10.62 5.06
C VAL A 68 0.76 -10.46 6.45
N TRP A 69 -0.05 -10.11 7.46
CA TRP A 69 0.37 -9.88 8.84
C TRP A 69 -0.72 -10.25 9.83
#